data_AF-A0AAD6KXC6-F1
#
_entry.id   AF-A0AAD6KXC6-F1
#
_cell.length_a   1.000
_cell.length_b   1.000
_cell.length_c   1.000
_cell.angle_alpha   90.00
_cell.angle_beta   90.00
_cell.angle_gamma   90.00
#
_symmetry.space_group_name_H-M   'P 1'
#
loop_
_entity.id
_entity.type
_entity.pdbx_description
1 polymer ?
#
loop_
_entity_poly.entity_id
_entity_poly.type
_entity_poly.pdbx_seq_one_letter_code
_entity_poly.pdbx_strand_id
1 'polypeptide(L)'
;MEAPSFFFRSCEDNVEIYKHPKEERIARTWGTTAPGLPYVEETIAGSGNRAIGGDLEVIEPIKYHDGLDHFRLSPAQLREEFTRRNADAVFAFPAEESHVHNGHALLMTRYSQTAS
;
A
#
# COMPACT_ATOMS: atom_id res chain seq x y z
N MET A 1 -17.93 -10.74 7.88
CA MET A 1 -16.75 -9.96 8.27
C MET A 1 -17.16 -8.51 8.13
N GLU A 2 -17.22 -7.75 9.22
CA GLU A 2 -17.54 -6.32 9.11
C GLU A 2 -16.39 -5.61 8.40
N ALA A 3 -16.72 -4.67 7.51
CA ALA A 3 -15.70 -3.84 6.88
C ALA A 3 -15.00 -3.01 7.98
N PRO A 4 -13.67 -2.88 7.93
CA PRO A 4 -12.97 -1.99 8.86
C PRO A 4 -13.58 -0.60 8.79
N SER A 5 -13.98 -0.07 9.94
CA SER A 5 -14.45 1.30 10.08
C SER A 5 -13.25 2.23 10.10
N PHE A 6 -13.10 3.02 9.05
CA PHE A 6 -12.06 4.04 8.99
C PHE A 6 -12.66 5.41 9.28
N PHE A 7 -12.17 6.07 10.32
CA PHE A 7 -12.56 7.43 10.64
C PHE A 7 -11.51 8.39 10.12
N PHE A 8 -11.82 9.01 8.99
CA PHE A 8 -11.06 10.11 8.43
C PHE A 8 -11.86 11.40 8.54
N ARG A 9 -11.18 12.50 8.86
CA ARG A 9 -11.72 13.85 8.69
C ARG A 9 -10.92 14.54 7.59
N SER A 10 -11.64 15.19 6.67
CA SER A 10 -10.99 16.13 5.76
C SER A 10 -10.69 17.42 6.53
N CYS A 11 -9.45 17.92 6.42
CA CYS A 11 -9.14 19.24 6.91
C CYS A 11 -9.84 20.25 5.99
N GLU A 12 -10.77 21.04 6.54
CA GLU A 12 -11.79 21.79 5.80
C GLU A 12 -11.23 22.83 4.81
N ASP A 13 -9.96 23.20 4.92
CA ASP A 13 -9.42 24.36 4.21
C ASP A 13 -8.84 24.06 2.81
N ASN A 14 -8.62 22.79 2.41
CA ASN A 14 -7.90 22.45 1.17
C ASN A 14 -8.56 21.34 0.32
N VAL A 15 -9.88 21.24 0.27
CA VAL A 15 -10.56 20.23 -0.57
C VAL A 15 -10.62 20.67 -2.04
N GLU A 16 -10.09 19.83 -2.92
CA GLU A 16 -10.09 20.03 -4.36
C GLU A 16 -10.86 18.93 -5.08
N ILE A 17 -11.75 19.30 -6.00
CA ILE A 17 -12.52 18.36 -6.81
C ILE A 17 -12.11 18.49 -8.26
N TYR A 18 -11.59 17.41 -8.85
CA TYR A 18 -11.12 17.38 -10.22
C TYR A 18 -11.79 16.28 -11.04
N LYS A 19 -11.75 16.41 -12.37
CA LYS A 19 -12.27 15.38 -13.28
C LYS A 19 -11.46 14.11 -13.09
N HIS A 20 -12.13 12.95 -13.11
CA HIS A 20 -11.49 11.65 -13.10
C HIS A 20 -11.43 11.09 -14.52
N PRO A 21 -10.34 11.28 -15.29
CA PRO A 21 -10.21 10.77 -16.65
C PRO A 21 -9.87 9.26 -16.60
N LYS A 22 -10.89 8.43 -16.37
CA LYS A 22 -10.73 6.99 -16.09
C LYS A 22 -9.92 6.26 -17.17
N GLU A 23 -10.26 6.43 -18.43
CA GLU A 23 -9.57 5.76 -19.54
C GLU A 23 -8.08 6.16 -19.61
N GLU A 24 -7.78 7.45 -19.54
CA GLU A 24 -6.40 7.94 -19.53
C GLU A 24 -5.63 7.44 -18.29
N ARG A 25 -6.25 7.47 -17.11
CA ARG A 25 -5.68 6.94 -15.86
C ARG A 25 -5.33 5.46 -16.03
N ILE A 26 -6.26 4.66 -16.55
CA ILE A 26 -6.05 3.22 -16.75
C ILE A 26 -4.92 2.98 -17.75
N ALA A 27 -4.95 3.65 -18.90
CA ALA A 27 -3.92 3.52 -19.93
C ALA A 27 -2.52 3.88 -19.41
N ARG A 28 -2.38 4.97 -18.65
CA ARG A 28 -1.09 5.43 -18.13
C ARG A 28 -0.56 4.59 -16.97
N THR A 29 -1.44 4.04 -16.13
CA THR A 29 -1.02 3.21 -14.98
C THR A 29 -0.74 1.77 -15.37
N TRP A 30 -1.59 1.15 -16.21
CA TRP A 30 -1.47 -0.26 -16.58
C TRP A 30 -0.87 -0.51 -17.96
N GLY A 31 -0.63 0.53 -18.77
CA GLY A 31 -0.13 0.39 -20.14
C GLY A 31 -1.15 -0.25 -21.11
N THR A 32 -2.39 -0.45 -20.67
CA THR A 32 -3.48 -1.05 -21.43
C THR A 32 -4.81 -0.55 -20.90
N THR A 33 -5.84 -0.54 -21.75
CA THR A 33 -7.25 -0.31 -21.38
C THR A 33 -8.11 -1.56 -21.56
N ALA A 34 -7.47 -2.72 -21.70
CA ALA A 34 -8.17 -3.99 -21.86
C ALA A 34 -9.08 -4.29 -20.65
N PRO A 35 -10.29 -4.84 -20.89
CA PRO A 35 -11.18 -5.26 -19.81
C PRO A 35 -10.59 -6.44 -19.03
N GLY A 36 -11.08 -6.66 -17.81
CA GLY A 36 -10.68 -7.80 -16.98
C GLY A 36 -9.44 -7.59 -16.12
N LEU A 37 -8.94 -6.35 -16.01
CA LEU A 37 -7.96 -5.97 -14.99
C LEU A 37 -8.67 -5.94 -13.62
N PRO A 38 -8.37 -6.86 -12.67
CA PRO A 38 -9.18 -7.02 -11.45
C PRO A 38 -9.32 -5.73 -10.64
N TYR A 39 -8.21 -5.02 -10.45
CA TYR A 39 -8.20 -3.75 -9.72
C TYR A 39 -9.02 -2.65 -10.40
N VAL A 40 -8.97 -2.59 -11.74
CA VAL A 40 -9.70 -1.58 -12.52
C VAL A 40 -11.20 -1.84 -12.46
N GLU A 41 -11.62 -3.09 -12.63
CA GLU A 41 -13.03 -3.49 -12.56
C GLU A 41 -13.62 -3.22 -11.17
N GLU A 42 -12.89 -3.59 -10.12
CA GLU A 42 -13.37 -3.46 -8.74
C GLU A 42 -13.44 -1.99 -8.28
N THR A 43 -12.44 -1.16 -8.64
CA THR A 43 -12.27 0.15 -8.00
C THR A 43 -12.44 1.36 -8.93
N ILE A 44 -12.24 1.21 -10.24
CA ILE A 44 -12.24 2.35 -11.18
C ILE A 44 -13.47 2.35 -12.07
N ALA A 45 -13.86 1.20 -12.63
CA ALA A 45 -14.97 1.06 -13.56
C ALA A 45 -16.27 1.62 -12.95
N GLY A 46 -16.62 1.16 -11.75
CA GLY A 46 -17.81 1.60 -11.00
C GLY A 46 -17.70 2.94 -10.26
N SER A 47 -16.53 3.56 -10.19
CA SER A 47 -16.31 4.81 -9.41
C SER A 47 -16.98 6.05 -10.02
N GLY A 48 -17.00 7.16 -9.29
CA GLY A 48 -17.46 8.46 -9.83
C GLY A 48 -16.54 9.04 -10.92
N ASN A 49 -17.07 9.98 -11.70
CA ASN A 49 -16.32 10.73 -12.72
C ASN A 49 -15.56 11.95 -12.17
N ARG A 50 -15.55 12.11 -10.85
CA ARG A 50 -14.79 13.14 -10.13
C ARG A 50 -13.92 12.46 -9.08
N ALA A 51 -12.74 13.02 -8.87
CA ALA A 51 -11.85 12.65 -7.79
C ALA A 51 -11.76 13.83 -6.82
N ILE A 52 -11.52 13.50 -5.55
CA ILE A 52 -11.44 14.46 -4.45
C ILE A 52 -10.03 14.34 -3.88
N GLY A 53 -9.33 15.46 -3.82
CA GLY A 53 -8.03 15.61 -3.19
C GLY A 53 -8.10 16.61 -2.04
N GLY A 54 -7.07 16.65 -1.22
CA GLY A 54 -6.93 17.57 -0.10
C GLY A 54 -6.21 16.94 1.08
N ASP A 55 -6.10 17.72 2.15
CA ASP A 55 -5.48 17.26 3.39
C ASP A 55 -6.40 16.30 4.14
N LEU A 56 -5.85 15.13 4.47
CA LEU A 56 -6.55 14.06 5.18
C LEU A 56 -5.99 13.91 6.59
N GLU A 57 -6.85 14.09 7.58
CA GLU A 57 -6.55 13.78 8.97
C GLU A 57 -7.12 12.39 9.32
N VAL A 58 -6.22 11.50 9.76
CA VAL A 58 -6.58 10.16 10.23
C VAL A 58 -6.83 10.26 11.73
N ILE A 59 -8.08 10.06 12.17
CA ILE A 59 -8.47 10.27 13.58
C ILE A 59 -7.91 9.15 14.46
N GLU A 60 -8.00 7.91 13.99
CA GLU A 60 -7.53 6.73 14.70
C GLU A 60 -6.67 5.84 13.80
N PRO A 61 -5.63 5.20 14.33
CA PRO A 61 -4.86 4.22 13.58
C PRO A 61 -5.75 3.10 13.05
N ILE A 62 -5.51 2.74 11.79
CA ILE A 62 -6.26 1.72 11.08
C ILE A 62 -6.06 0.34 11.75
N LYS A 63 -7.16 -0.35 12.05
CA LYS A 63 -7.20 -1.71 12.58
C LYS A 63 -8.16 -2.56 11.74
N TYR A 64 -7.76 -3.78 11.40
CA TYR A 64 -8.58 -4.70 10.61
C TYR A 64 -9.23 -5.80 11.46
N HIS A 65 -8.73 -6.04 12.68
CA HIS A 65 -9.27 -7.04 13.61
C HIS A 65 -9.35 -8.47 13.03
N ASP A 66 -8.50 -8.78 12.06
CA ASP A 66 -8.38 -10.09 11.40
C ASP A 66 -7.33 -10.99 12.06
N GLY A 67 -6.77 -10.56 13.19
CA GLY A 67 -5.68 -11.23 13.89
C GLY A 67 -4.29 -10.93 13.33
N LEU A 68 -4.17 -10.19 12.23
CA LEU A 68 -2.88 -9.88 11.57
C LEU A 68 -2.37 -8.46 11.82
N ASP A 69 -3.10 -7.64 12.59
CA ASP A 69 -2.73 -6.23 12.85
C ASP A 69 -1.33 -6.05 13.45
N HIS A 70 -0.82 -7.05 14.16
CA HIS A 70 0.53 -7.03 14.74
C HIS A 70 1.65 -7.13 13.69
N PHE A 71 1.35 -7.59 12.46
CA PHE A 71 2.28 -7.55 11.34
C PHE A 71 2.25 -6.21 10.58
N ARG A 72 1.22 -5.38 10.80
CA ARG A 72 1.02 -4.10 10.09
C ARG A 72 1.75 -2.96 10.81
N LEU A 73 3.08 -3.02 10.79
CA LEU A 73 3.93 -2.01 11.41
C LEU A 73 3.96 -0.73 10.56
N SER A 74 3.80 0.42 11.22
CA SER A 74 4.03 1.73 10.59
C SER A 74 5.52 1.91 10.23
N PRO A 75 5.85 2.81 9.29
CA PRO A 75 7.23 3.14 8.99
C PRO A 75 8.05 3.58 10.22
N ALA A 76 7.43 4.25 11.19
CA ALA A 76 8.08 4.65 12.44
C ALA A 76 8.44 3.44 13.32
N GLN A 77 7.50 2.50 13.48
CA GLN A 77 7.74 1.26 14.23
C GLN A 77 8.80 0.37 13.56
N LEU A 78 8.81 0.30 12.22
CA LEU A 78 9.87 -0.40 11.49
C LEU A 78 11.25 0.23 11.76
N ARG A 79 11.36 1.57 11.75
CA ARG A 79 12.61 2.27 12.07
C ARG A 79 13.08 2.05 13.50
N GLU A 80 12.16 2.06 14.46
CA GLU A 80 12.45 1.74 15.85
C GLU A 80 12.99 0.31 15.97
N GLU A 81 12.36 -0.63 15.28
CA GLU A 81 12.79 -2.03 15.26
C GLU A 81 14.18 -2.21 14.63
N PHE A 82 14.50 -1.50 13.54
CA PHE A 82 15.83 -1.53 12.94
C PHE A 82 16.90 -0.95 13.87
N THR A 83 16.58 0.16 14.54
CA THR A 83 17.46 0.79 15.53
C THR A 83 17.70 -0.12 16.74
N ARG A 84 16.64 -0.75 17.25
CA ARG A 84 16.69 -1.72 18.35
C ARG A 84 17.57 -2.92 18.02
N ARG A 85 17.59 -3.33 16.75
CA ARG A 85 18.45 -4.42 16.25
C ARG A 85 19.87 -3.96 15.89
N ASN A 86 20.19 -2.67 16.05
CA ASN A 86 21.45 -2.07 15.64
C ASN A 86 21.79 -2.39 14.17
N ALA A 87 20.78 -2.35 13.29
CA ALA A 87 20.97 -2.59 11.87
C ALA A 87 21.70 -1.40 11.23
N ASP A 88 22.80 -1.68 10.54
CA ASP A 88 23.59 -0.75 9.74
C ASP A 88 23.08 -0.67 8.29
N ALA A 89 22.45 -1.74 7.80
CA ALA A 89 21.74 -1.79 6.52
C ALA A 89 20.42 -2.57 6.63
N VAL A 90 19.43 -2.18 5.83
CA VAL A 90 18.12 -2.86 5.75
C VAL A 90 17.79 -3.15 4.29
N PHE A 91 17.52 -4.41 3.97
CA PHE A 91 17.08 -4.86 2.65
C PHE A 91 15.58 -5.20 2.68
N ALA A 92 14.81 -4.67 1.73
CA ALA A 92 13.39 -4.93 1.61
C ALA A 92 13.11 -5.88 0.44
N PHE A 93 12.32 -6.93 0.69
CA PHE A 93 11.90 -7.89 -0.31
C PHE A 93 10.37 -7.93 -0.36
N PRO A 94 9.73 -7.20 -1.29
CA PRO A 94 8.30 -7.31 -1.51
C PRO A 94 8.00 -8.70 -2.08
N ALA A 95 7.08 -9.43 -1.44
CA ALA A 95 6.58 -10.71 -1.92
C ALA A 95 5.05 -10.61 -1.99
N GLU A 96 4.53 -10.59 -3.21
CA GLU A 96 3.09 -10.62 -3.48
C GLU A 96 2.73 -12.06 -3.86
N GLU A 97 1.88 -12.70 -3.04
CA GLU A 97 1.17 -13.99 -3.21
C GLU A 97 1.98 -15.26 -3.49
N SER A 98 3.16 -15.15 -4.07
CA SER A 98 4.06 -16.28 -4.27
C SER A 98 4.67 -16.68 -2.93
N HIS A 99 4.34 -17.89 -2.48
CA HIS A 99 5.00 -18.50 -1.33
C HIS A 99 6.52 -18.37 -1.49
N VAL A 100 7.21 -18.04 -0.40
CA VAL A 100 8.67 -17.96 -0.39
C VAL A 100 9.22 -19.33 -0.79
N HIS A 101 9.75 -19.43 -2.01
CA HIS A 101 10.42 -20.62 -2.52
C HIS A 101 11.93 -20.39 -2.55
N ASN A 102 12.68 -21.44 -2.89
CA ASN A 102 14.15 -21.42 -2.86
C ASN A 102 14.79 -20.29 -3.68
N GLY A 103 14.10 -19.78 -4.70
CA GLY A 103 14.56 -18.62 -5.49
C GLY A 103 14.58 -17.34 -4.66
N HIS A 104 13.50 -17.06 -3.91
CA HIS A 104 13.45 -15.92 -2.99
C HIS A 104 14.47 -16.05 -1.86
N ALA A 105 14.59 -17.25 -1.28
CA ALA A 105 15.57 -17.51 -0.22
C ALA A 105 17.01 -17.29 -0.70
N LEU A 106 17.33 -17.67 -1.93
CA LEU A 106 18.64 -17.44 -2.53
C LEU A 106 18.95 -15.94 -2.67
N LEU A 107 17.99 -15.15 -3.16
CA LEU A 107 18.16 -13.70 -3.29
C LEU A 107 18.40 -13.07 -1.92
N MET A 108 17.55 -13.36 -0.94
CA MET A 108 17.71 -12.88 0.44
C MET A 108 19.08 -13.24 1.02
N THR A 109 19.53 -14.48 0.83
CA THR A 109 20.83 -14.95 1.36
C THR A 109 22.01 -14.23 0.70
N ARG A 110 21.98 -14.04 -0.62
CA ARG A 110 23.07 -13.36 -1.33
C ARG A 110 23.25 -11.91 -0.90
N TYR A 111 22.15 -11.18 -0.71
CA TYR A 111 22.24 -9.78 -0.27
C TYR A 111 22.79 -9.67 1.17
N SER A 112 22.40 -10.58 2.07
CA SER A 112 22.96 -10.60 3.42
C SER A 112 24.47 -10.90 3.45
N GLN A 113 24.95 -11.81 2.59
CA GLN A 113 26.37 -12.16 2.51
C GLN A 113 27.25 -11.09 1.87
N THR A 114 26.68 -10.22 1.02
CA THR A 114 27.43 -9.15 0.35
C THR A 114 27.60 -7.91 1.24
N ALA A 115 26.81 -7.82 2.31
CA ALA A 115 26.85 -6.74 3.31
C ALA A 115 27.80 -7.02 4.49
N SER A 116 28.48 -8.18 4.50
CA SER A 116 29.47 -8.60 5.52
C SER A 116 30.90 -8.41 5.00
#